data_AF-K9TBQ9-F1
#
_entry.id   AF-K9TBQ9-F1
#
_cell.length_a   1.000
_cell.length_b   1.000
_cell.length_c   1.000
_cell.angle_alpha   90.00
_cell.angle_beta   90.00
_cell.angle_gamma   90.00
#
_symmetry.space_group_name_H-M   'P 1'
#
loop_
_entity.id
_entity.type
_entity.pdbx_description
1 polymer ?
#
loop_
_entity_poly.entity_id
_entity_poly.type
_entity_poly.pdbx_seq_one_letter_code
_entity_poly.pdbx_strand_id
1 'polypeptide(L)'
;MPIYRQLPENHDIDNRLNSLKNSGLLVGSDAIIDKKLNDLANEVKLGQIGAKGEITFLERQIFSLGRSVEIIPESVQKNVKIPDYAVYLNQGETLKSEITEIKTTVKTTNVSASAGWDQWIKKKIRQANKQLKKSGLTYGIPGSLEMQLYEDAEKDFSAILFNEPETVAGWILQDFRSNQMRSLRRVAIYGNGELLVEFIRTEDHQIIKTFPE
;
A
#
# COMPACT_ATOMS: atom_id res chain seq x y z
N MET A 1 7.51 11.09 -17.16
CA MET A 1 6.77 10.05 -16.41
C MET A 1 6.71 10.50 -14.96
N PRO A 2 5.57 10.37 -14.26
CA PRO A 2 5.50 10.76 -12.84
C PRO A 2 6.50 9.99 -11.98
N ILE A 3 7.10 10.65 -10.98
CA ILE A 3 8.23 10.12 -10.19
C ILE A 3 7.89 8.83 -9.42
N TYR A 4 6.64 8.70 -8.98
CA TYR A 4 6.13 7.53 -8.28
C TYR A 4 5.89 6.30 -9.17
N ARG A 5 6.10 6.42 -10.49
CA ARG A 5 6.03 5.26 -11.39
C ARG A 5 7.31 4.44 -11.42
N GLN A 6 8.37 4.95 -10.80
CA GLN A 6 9.67 4.30 -10.73
C GLN A 6 10.12 4.23 -9.27
N LEU A 7 10.67 3.08 -8.92
CA LEU A 7 11.28 2.90 -7.60
C LEU A 7 12.48 3.84 -7.45
N PRO A 8 12.70 4.44 -6.28
CA PRO A 8 13.87 5.26 -6.02
C PRO A 8 15.16 4.47 -6.18
N GLU A 9 16.15 5.15 -6.74
CA GLU A 9 17.53 4.69 -6.81
C GLU A 9 18.34 5.30 -5.67
N ASN A 10 19.55 4.78 -5.46
CA ASN A 10 20.39 5.27 -4.36
C ASN A 10 20.89 6.71 -4.60
N HIS A 11 20.92 7.16 -5.85
CA HIS A 11 21.49 8.46 -6.21
C HIS A 11 20.47 9.61 -6.11
N ASP A 12 19.16 9.32 -6.14
CA ASP A 12 18.08 10.31 -6.11
C ASP A 12 17.23 10.26 -4.83
N ILE A 13 17.40 9.23 -3.99
CA ILE A 13 16.64 9.01 -2.76
C ILE A 13 16.58 10.23 -1.83
N ASP A 14 17.71 10.87 -1.56
CA ASP A 14 17.77 11.99 -0.61
C ASP A 14 16.95 13.19 -1.13
N ASN A 15 16.94 13.43 -2.44
CA ASN A 15 16.14 14.49 -3.06
C ASN A 15 14.64 14.19 -3.02
N ARG A 16 14.25 12.93 -3.22
CA ARG A 16 12.85 12.48 -3.16
C ARG A 16 12.28 12.62 -1.74
N LEU A 17 13.04 12.19 -0.74
CA LEU A 17 12.65 12.31 0.67
C LEU A 17 12.59 13.78 1.11
N ASN A 18 13.53 14.62 0.68
CA ASN A 18 13.45 16.07 0.93
C ASN A 18 12.21 16.70 0.30
N SER A 19 11.83 16.27 -0.90
CA SER A 19 10.61 16.73 -1.57
C SER A 19 9.36 16.32 -0.77
N LEU A 20 9.32 15.08 -0.28
CA LEU A 20 8.23 14.59 0.58
C LEU A 20 8.14 15.40 1.88
N LYS A 21 9.27 15.64 2.55
CA LYS A 21 9.34 16.47 3.76
C LYS A 21 8.82 17.89 3.51
N ASN A 22 9.26 18.51 2.42
CA ASN A 22 8.91 19.89 2.08
C ASN A 22 7.49 20.04 1.49
N SER A 23 6.77 18.94 1.24
CA SER A 23 5.40 19.00 0.73
C SER A 23 4.40 19.63 1.70
N GLY A 24 4.70 19.60 3.01
CA GLY A 24 3.77 20.01 4.06
C GLY A 24 2.56 19.07 4.25
N LEU A 25 2.53 17.93 3.54
CA LEU A 25 1.41 16.97 3.56
C LEU A 25 1.74 15.70 4.37
N LEU A 26 2.96 15.57 4.88
CA LEU A 26 3.28 14.57 5.91
C LEU A 26 2.82 15.08 7.29
N VAL A 27 2.02 14.29 7.98
CA VAL A 27 1.44 14.61 9.29
C VAL A 27 2.16 13.83 10.38
N GLY A 28 2.60 14.53 11.42
CA GLY A 28 3.37 14.00 12.54
C GLY A 28 4.25 15.09 13.14
N SER A 29 4.95 14.80 14.24
CA SER A 29 6.00 15.70 14.72
C SER A 29 7.23 15.61 13.81
N ASP A 30 8.00 16.71 13.71
CA ASP A 30 9.24 16.74 12.91
C ASP A 30 10.19 15.58 13.27
N ALA A 31 10.29 15.24 14.56
CA ALA A 31 11.12 14.13 15.01
C ALA A 31 10.64 12.76 14.48
N ILE A 32 9.33 12.54 14.40
CA ILE A 32 8.75 11.28 13.86
C ILE A 32 8.95 11.22 12.35
N ILE A 33 8.68 12.34 11.66
CA ILE A 33 8.87 12.45 10.21
C ILE A 33 10.34 12.21 9.85
N ASP A 34 11.26 12.92 10.51
CA ASP A 34 12.69 12.81 10.23
C ASP A 34 13.22 11.40 10.51
N LYS A 35 12.80 10.78 11.61
CA LYS A 35 13.16 9.38 11.89
C LYS A 35 12.70 8.47 10.74
N LYS A 36 11.42 8.53 10.35
CA LYS A 36 10.87 7.64 9.31
C LYS A 36 11.53 7.87 7.95
N LEU A 37 11.76 9.12 7.54
CA LEU A 37 12.42 9.40 6.26
C LEU A 37 13.88 8.93 6.26
N ASN A 38 14.61 9.10 7.38
CA ASN A 38 15.97 8.58 7.51
C ASN A 38 16.01 7.04 7.48
N ASP A 39 15.07 6.38 8.15
CA ASP A 39 14.94 4.92 8.12
C ASP A 39 14.67 4.44 6.68
N LEU A 40 13.74 5.06 5.97
CA LEU A 40 13.48 4.77 4.55
C LEU A 40 14.74 4.99 3.69
N ALA A 41 15.48 6.08 3.88
CA ALA A 41 16.72 6.35 3.14
C ALA A 41 17.74 5.22 3.35
N ASN A 42 17.94 4.80 4.60
CA ASN A 42 18.87 3.73 4.96
C ASN A 42 18.43 2.39 4.39
N GLU A 43 17.16 2.05 4.49
CA GLU A 43 16.61 0.80 3.95
C GLU A 43 16.71 0.73 2.42
N VAL A 44 16.48 1.86 1.72
CA VAL A 44 16.70 1.95 0.26
C VAL A 44 18.17 1.75 -0.08
N LYS A 45 19.10 2.40 0.63
CA LYS A 45 20.54 2.25 0.44
C LYS A 45 21.01 0.80 0.67
N LEU A 46 20.33 0.06 1.55
CA LEU A 46 20.53 -1.38 1.79
C LEU A 46 19.82 -2.29 0.76
N GLY A 47 19.12 -1.73 -0.23
CA GLY A 47 18.43 -2.47 -1.28
C GLY A 47 17.08 -3.07 -0.87
N GLN A 48 16.46 -2.59 0.22
CA GLN A 48 15.16 -3.09 0.67
C GLN A 48 14.03 -2.58 -0.22
N ILE A 49 13.38 -3.51 -0.93
CA ILE A 49 12.30 -3.17 -1.86
C ILE A 49 11.06 -2.59 -1.17
N GLY A 50 10.81 -2.98 0.08
CA GLY A 50 9.69 -2.46 0.89
C GLY A 50 9.76 -0.94 1.00
N ALA A 51 10.90 -0.42 1.48
CA ALA A 51 11.14 1.01 1.62
C ALA A 51 11.00 1.79 0.31
N LYS A 52 11.54 1.24 -0.80
CA LYS A 52 11.40 1.85 -2.12
C LYS A 52 9.92 2.02 -2.51
N GLY A 53 9.08 1.02 -2.25
CA GLY A 53 7.64 1.12 -2.54
C GLY A 53 6.86 1.98 -1.55
N GLU A 54 7.30 2.09 -0.29
CA GLU A 54 6.70 3.06 0.63
C GLU A 54 6.91 4.51 0.16
N ILE A 55 8.09 4.82 -0.39
CA ILE A 55 8.36 6.15 -0.94
C ILE A 55 7.46 6.46 -2.13
N THR A 56 7.35 5.54 -3.09
CA THR A 56 6.48 5.75 -4.24
C THR A 56 5.00 5.83 -3.85
N PHE A 57 4.58 5.11 -2.80
CA PHE A 57 3.26 5.31 -2.19
C PHE A 57 3.09 6.74 -1.70
N LEU A 58 4.00 7.23 -0.87
CA LEU A 58 3.92 8.57 -0.29
C LEU A 58 3.85 9.63 -1.37
N GLU A 59 4.71 9.52 -2.39
CA GLU A 59 4.72 10.42 -3.53
C GLU A 59 3.42 10.39 -4.33
N ARG A 60 2.83 9.20 -4.54
CA ARG A 60 1.53 9.10 -5.19
C ARG A 60 0.46 9.80 -4.36
N GLN A 61 0.35 9.50 -3.06
CA GLN A 61 -0.68 10.10 -2.21
C GLN A 61 -0.52 11.63 -2.15
N ILE A 62 0.70 12.12 -1.98
CA ILE A 62 1.00 13.55 -1.78
C ILE A 62 0.98 14.33 -3.10
N PHE A 63 1.79 13.92 -4.09
CA PHE A 63 1.98 14.73 -5.30
C PHE A 63 0.97 14.44 -6.40
N SER A 64 0.42 13.22 -6.48
CA SER A 64 -0.60 12.91 -7.48
C SER A 64 -2.02 13.14 -6.96
N LEU A 65 -2.27 12.82 -5.69
CA LEU A 65 -3.63 12.83 -5.13
C LEU A 65 -3.87 14.00 -4.16
N GLY A 66 -2.83 14.77 -3.82
CA GLY A 66 -2.95 15.93 -2.92
C GLY A 66 -3.37 15.55 -1.49
N ARG A 67 -3.12 14.30 -1.06
CA ARG A 67 -3.57 13.78 0.22
C ARG A 67 -2.52 13.98 1.30
N SER A 68 -3.00 14.30 2.50
CA SER A 68 -2.16 14.26 3.69
C SER A 68 -1.97 12.81 4.15
N VAL A 69 -0.76 12.50 4.60
CA VAL A 69 -0.39 11.16 5.08
C VAL A 69 0.25 11.27 6.46
N GLU A 70 -0.37 10.66 7.45
CA GLU A 70 0.18 10.58 8.81
C GLU A 70 1.04 9.34 8.99
N ILE A 71 2.22 9.58 9.58
CA ILE A 71 3.15 8.51 9.96
C ILE A 71 2.70 7.97 11.31
N ILE A 72 2.30 6.70 11.32
CA ILE A 72 1.86 6.05 12.56
C ILE A 72 3.11 5.75 13.41
N PRO A 73 3.20 6.26 14.65
CA PRO A 73 4.35 6.01 15.51
C PRO A 73 4.47 4.53 15.86
N GLU A 74 5.70 4.00 15.86
CA GLU A 74 5.97 2.61 16.24
C GLU A 74 5.33 2.23 17.58
N SER A 75 4.72 1.04 17.62
CA SER A 75 4.12 0.52 18.85
C SER A 75 5.19 0.30 19.93
N VAL A 76 4.90 0.77 21.14
CA VAL A 76 5.71 0.52 22.34
C VAL A 76 5.71 -0.97 22.72
N GLN A 77 4.68 -1.73 22.31
CA GLN A 77 4.60 -3.16 22.55
C GLN A 77 5.53 -3.93 21.60
N LYS A 78 6.51 -4.63 22.17
CA LYS A 78 7.37 -5.57 21.44
C LYS A 78 6.51 -6.60 20.71
N ASN A 79 6.78 -6.80 19.42
CA ASN A 79 6.12 -7.77 18.51
C ASN A 79 4.74 -7.38 17.92
N VAL A 80 4.27 -6.14 18.11
CA VAL A 80 3.12 -5.63 17.35
C VAL A 80 3.63 -4.87 16.14
N LYS A 81 3.44 -5.43 14.94
CA LYS A 81 3.59 -4.66 13.70
C LYS A 81 2.38 -3.74 13.57
N ILE A 82 2.65 -2.46 13.38
CA ILE A 82 1.64 -1.44 13.11
C ILE A 82 1.52 -1.21 11.61
N PRO A 83 0.35 -0.81 11.11
CA PRO A 83 0.21 -0.31 9.76
C PRO A 83 1.13 0.87 9.47
N ASP A 84 1.48 1.03 8.20
CA ASP A 84 2.51 2.00 7.80
C ASP A 84 2.03 3.45 7.94
N TYR A 85 0.80 3.74 7.51
CA TYR A 85 0.30 5.12 7.42
C TYR A 85 -1.19 5.25 7.71
N ALA A 86 -1.63 6.46 8.07
CA ALA A 86 -3.03 6.87 7.96
C ALA A 86 -3.16 7.89 6.82
N VAL A 87 -3.99 7.61 5.83
CA VAL A 87 -4.18 8.47 4.65
C VAL A 87 -5.48 9.25 4.78
N TYR A 88 -5.41 10.57 4.67
CA TYR A 88 -6.59 11.43 4.72
C TYR A 88 -7.20 11.62 3.33
N LEU A 89 -8.43 11.14 3.15
CA LEU A 89 -9.05 11.00 1.83
C LEU A 89 -9.67 12.30 1.27
N ASN A 90 -10.01 13.27 2.14
CA ASN A 90 -10.65 14.53 1.75
C ASN A 90 -9.96 15.74 2.40
N GLN A 91 -9.72 16.79 1.63
CA GLN A 91 -9.45 18.13 2.14
C GLN A 91 -10.79 18.86 2.32
N GLY A 92 -11.52 18.60 3.41
CA GLY A 92 -12.80 19.29 3.65
C GLY A 92 -13.69 18.63 4.70
N GLU A 93 -13.71 19.23 5.89
CA GLU A 93 -14.71 19.19 6.98
C GLU A 93 -15.03 17.87 7.70
N THR A 94 -14.69 16.69 7.17
CA THR A 94 -14.55 15.48 8.00
C THR A 94 -13.44 14.61 7.43
N LEU A 95 -12.27 14.68 8.06
CA LEU A 95 -11.11 13.85 7.74
C LEU A 95 -11.47 12.37 7.92
N LYS A 96 -11.95 11.72 6.86
CA LYS A 96 -12.00 10.26 6.79
C LYS A 96 -10.59 9.80 6.49
N SER A 97 -9.96 9.15 7.47
CA SER A 97 -8.67 8.50 7.29
C SER A 97 -8.86 7.02 6.92
N GLU A 98 -7.90 6.49 6.20
CA GLU A 98 -7.73 5.05 5.97
C GLU A 98 -6.39 4.59 6.56
N ILE A 99 -6.44 3.59 7.43
CA ILE A 99 -5.22 2.97 7.97
C ILE A 99 -4.66 2.03 6.90
N THR A 100 -3.54 2.41 6.30
CA THR A 100 -3.03 1.80 5.08
C THR A 100 -1.77 0.98 5.34
N GLU A 101 -1.81 -0.27 4.90
CA GLU A 101 -0.66 -1.17 4.86
C GLU A 101 -0.13 -1.29 3.43
N ILE A 102 1.19 -1.27 3.26
CA ILE A 102 1.85 -1.35 1.96
C ILE A 102 2.62 -2.67 1.82
N LYS A 103 2.53 -3.28 0.63
CA LYS A 103 3.27 -4.49 0.28
C LYS A 103 3.87 -4.38 -1.12
N THR A 104 5.18 -4.25 -1.20
CA THR A 104 5.91 -4.08 -2.46
C THR A 104 6.58 -5.37 -2.92
N THR A 105 6.60 -5.62 -4.24
CA THR A 105 7.45 -6.64 -4.86
C THR A 105 7.93 -6.22 -6.25
N VAL A 106 9.17 -6.55 -6.58
CA VAL A 106 9.75 -6.47 -7.96
C VAL A 106 9.98 -7.85 -8.56
N LYS A 107 9.96 -8.88 -7.70
CA LYS A 107 10.26 -10.26 -8.11
C LYS A 107 8.97 -11.06 -8.20
N THR A 108 8.97 -11.99 -9.14
CA THR A 108 8.04 -13.13 -9.22
C THR A 108 8.48 -14.30 -8.33
N THR A 109 9.38 -14.09 -7.35
CA THR A 109 10.03 -15.19 -6.63
C THR A 109 9.02 -16.03 -5.82
N ASN A 110 8.79 -17.25 -6.33
CA ASN A 110 7.79 -18.29 -6.00
C ASN A 110 6.45 -18.26 -6.77
N VAL A 111 6.41 -17.57 -7.91
CA VAL A 111 5.30 -17.60 -8.86
C VAL A 111 5.73 -18.38 -10.10
N SER A 112 5.55 -19.70 -10.06
CA SER A 112 5.34 -20.42 -11.32
C SER A 112 4.13 -19.77 -12.00
N ALA A 113 4.27 -19.38 -13.28
CA ALA A 113 3.22 -18.73 -14.08
C ALA A 113 1.84 -19.33 -13.74
N SER A 114 0.90 -18.49 -13.30
CA SER A 114 -0.44 -18.77 -12.74
C SER A 114 -0.58 -19.14 -11.24
N ALA A 115 0.26 -19.99 -10.64
CA ALA A 115 -0.05 -20.56 -9.30
C ALA A 115 0.42 -19.71 -8.10
N GLY A 116 1.50 -18.94 -8.24
CA GLY A 116 2.05 -18.21 -7.09
C GLY A 116 1.42 -16.84 -6.84
N TRP A 117 0.78 -16.21 -7.84
CA TRP A 117 0.11 -14.92 -7.64
C TRP A 117 -1.06 -15.08 -6.67
N ASP A 118 -1.87 -16.13 -6.87
CA ASP A 118 -2.93 -16.51 -5.96
C ASP A 118 -2.43 -16.62 -4.51
N GLN A 119 -1.39 -17.44 -4.28
CA GLN A 119 -0.84 -17.64 -2.95
C GLN A 119 -0.22 -16.38 -2.36
N TRP A 120 0.44 -15.57 -3.19
CA TRP A 120 1.04 -14.32 -2.78
C TRP A 120 -0.03 -13.30 -2.35
N ILE A 121 -1.05 -13.07 -3.17
CA ILE A 121 -2.17 -12.15 -2.90
C ILE A 121 -2.87 -12.57 -1.60
N LYS A 122 -3.26 -13.85 -1.49
CA LYS A 122 -3.87 -14.42 -0.28
C LYS A 122 -3.01 -14.18 0.96
N LYS A 123 -1.71 -14.47 0.86
CA LYS A 123 -0.76 -14.24 1.95
C LYS A 123 -0.70 -12.77 2.34
N LYS A 124 -0.67 -11.83 1.38
CA LYS A 124 -0.62 -10.38 1.66
C LYS A 124 -1.91 -9.88 2.31
N ILE A 125 -3.08 -10.28 1.81
CA ILE A 125 -4.38 -9.94 2.41
C ILE A 125 -4.44 -10.42 3.85
N ARG A 126 -4.08 -11.68 4.11
CA ARG A 126 -4.05 -12.24 5.48
C ARG A 126 -3.08 -11.52 6.40
N GLN A 127 -1.88 -11.18 5.91
CA GLN A 127 -0.87 -10.44 6.67
C GLN A 127 -1.39 -9.05 7.05
N ALA A 128 -1.89 -8.29 6.08
CA ALA A 128 -2.41 -6.95 6.30
C ALA A 128 -3.59 -6.94 7.26
N ASN A 129 -4.58 -7.82 7.06
CA ASN A 129 -5.72 -7.92 7.97
C ASN A 129 -5.29 -8.30 9.40
N LYS A 130 -4.30 -9.19 9.55
CA LYS A 130 -3.75 -9.53 10.87
C LYS A 130 -3.05 -8.33 11.52
N GLN A 131 -2.30 -7.55 10.76
CA GLN A 131 -1.59 -6.35 11.23
C GLN A 131 -2.58 -5.27 11.66
N LEU A 132 -3.54 -4.93 10.80
CA LEU A 132 -4.63 -4.01 11.09
C LEU A 132 -5.40 -4.41 12.35
N LYS A 133 -5.83 -5.68 12.45
CA LYS A 133 -6.54 -6.19 13.64
C LYS A 133 -5.72 -6.08 14.92
N LYS A 134 -4.43 -6.44 14.86
CA LYS A 134 -3.54 -6.44 16.04
C LYS A 134 -3.14 -5.05 16.49
N SER A 135 -3.13 -4.08 15.58
CA SER A 135 -2.79 -2.69 15.91
C SER A 135 -3.84 -2.00 16.78
N GLY A 136 -5.12 -2.44 16.70
CA GLY A 136 -6.24 -1.78 17.37
C GLY A 136 -6.65 -0.44 16.74
N LEU A 137 -5.94 0.03 15.70
CA LEU A 137 -6.14 1.35 15.08
C LEU A 137 -7.40 1.41 14.20
N THR A 138 -7.90 0.27 13.73
CA THR A 138 -9.07 0.22 12.83
C THR A 138 -10.42 0.28 13.56
N TYR A 139 -10.47 0.71 14.83
CA TYR A 139 -11.74 0.85 15.54
C TYR A 139 -12.49 2.09 15.02
N GLY A 140 -13.41 1.88 14.09
CA GLY A 140 -14.16 2.97 13.43
C GLY A 140 -13.44 3.59 12.22
N ILE A 141 -12.16 3.26 11.99
CA ILE A 141 -11.38 3.70 10.83
C ILE A 141 -11.20 2.53 9.84
N PRO A 142 -11.57 2.70 8.56
CA PRO A 142 -11.35 1.67 7.55
C PRO A 142 -9.85 1.35 7.38
N GLY A 143 -9.50 0.06 7.35
CA GLY A 143 -8.15 -0.37 6.97
C GLY A 143 -8.06 -0.67 5.47
N SER A 144 -6.90 -0.42 4.88
CA SER A 144 -6.62 -0.67 3.48
C SER A 144 -5.30 -1.42 3.30
N LEU A 145 -5.20 -2.16 2.20
CA LEU A 145 -3.98 -2.81 1.74
C LEU A 145 -3.67 -2.31 0.33
N GLU A 146 -2.49 -1.73 0.15
CA GLU A 146 -1.95 -1.41 -1.17
C GLU A 146 -0.78 -2.33 -1.49
N MET A 147 -0.99 -3.21 -2.47
CA MET A 147 0.04 -4.04 -3.06
C MET A 147 0.65 -3.30 -4.23
N GLN A 148 1.98 -3.19 -4.26
CA GLN A 148 2.70 -2.48 -5.31
C GLN A 148 3.63 -3.42 -6.06
N LEU A 149 3.40 -3.52 -7.35
CA LEU A 149 4.14 -4.34 -8.29
C LEU A 149 4.99 -3.41 -9.15
N TYR A 150 6.26 -3.74 -9.33
CA TYR A 150 7.17 -3.00 -10.20
C TYR A 150 7.95 -3.97 -11.08
N GLU A 151 8.50 -3.44 -12.17
CA GLU A 151 9.38 -4.17 -13.09
C GLU A 151 8.69 -5.44 -13.61
N ASP A 152 9.35 -6.59 -13.56
CA ASP A 152 8.82 -7.84 -14.11
C ASP A 152 7.58 -8.35 -13.36
N ALA A 153 7.45 -8.06 -12.07
CA ALA A 153 6.26 -8.42 -11.31
C ALA A 153 5.01 -7.67 -11.78
N GLU A 154 5.17 -6.41 -12.20
CA GLU A 154 4.07 -5.66 -12.81
C GLU A 154 3.70 -6.26 -14.16
N LYS A 155 4.66 -6.44 -15.08
CA LYS A 155 4.40 -6.96 -16.43
C LYS A 155 3.69 -8.31 -16.41
N ASP A 156 4.18 -9.24 -15.57
CA ASP A 156 3.63 -10.59 -15.43
C ASP A 156 2.19 -10.54 -14.91
N PHE A 157 1.94 -9.76 -13.86
CA PHE A 157 0.60 -9.62 -13.30
C PHE A 157 -0.37 -8.91 -14.26
N SER A 158 0.06 -7.83 -14.91
CA SER A 158 -0.74 -7.08 -15.89
C SER A 158 -1.14 -7.96 -17.07
N ALA A 159 -0.25 -8.85 -17.55
CA ALA A 159 -0.59 -9.81 -18.59
C ALA A 159 -1.66 -10.81 -18.15
N ILE A 160 -1.62 -11.30 -16.91
CA ILE A 160 -2.66 -12.18 -16.36
C ILE A 160 -3.97 -11.41 -16.20
N LEU A 161 -3.93 -10.21 -15.62
CA LEU A 161 -5.09 -9.37 -15.40
C LEU A 161 -5.83 -9.05 -16.70
N PHE A 162 -5.08 -8.75 -17.77
CA PHE A 162 -5.63 -8.46 -19.08
C PHE A 162 -6.33 -9.67 -19.70
N ASN A 163 -5.75 -10.86 -19.58
CA ASN A 163 -6.30 -12.08 -20.20
C ASN A 163 -7.38 -12.76 -19.33
N GLU A 164 -7.27 -12.68 -18.00
CA GLU A 164 -8.07 -13.43 -17.04
C GLU A 164 -8.48 -12.59 -15.81
N PRO A 165 -9.22 -11.48 -15.98
CA PRO A 165 -9.57 -10.59 -14.86
C PRO A 165 -10.43 -11.27 -13.78
N GLU A 166 -11.30 -12.21 -14.17
CA GLU A 166 -12.12 -12.97 -13.21
C GLU A 166 -11.29 -13.97 -12.38
N THR A 167 -10.21 -14.51 -12.95
CA THR A 167 -9.27 -15.36 -12.20
C THR A 167 -8.62 -14.55 -11.08
N VAL A 168 -8.12 -13.35 -11.39
CA VAL A 168 -7.54 -12.42 -10.41
C VAL A 168 -8.57 -12.01 -9.35
N ALA A 169 -9.80 -11.72 -9.77
CA ALA A 169 -10.88 -11.41 -8.84
C ALA A 169 -11.15 -12.58 -7.88
N GLY A 170 -11.15 -13.82 -8.38
CA GLY A 170 -11.30 -15.03 -7.57
C GLY A 170 -10.22 -15.15 -6.48
N TRP A 171 -8.96 -14.86 -6.81
CA TRP A 171 -7.85 -14.89 -5.85
C TRP A 171 -8.04 -13.91 -4.70
N ILE A 172 -8.42 -12.66 -5.01
CA ILE A 172 -8.64 -11.61 -4.01
C ILE A 172 -9.85 -11.96 -3.14
N LEU A 173 -10.99 -12.29 -3.76
CA LEU A 173 -12.24 -12.57 -3.05
C LEU A 173 -12.18 -13.80 -2.14
N GLN A 174 -11.27 -14.74 -2.40
CA GLN A 174 -11.13 -15.92 -1.55
C GLN A 174 -10.73 -15.55 -0.11
N ASP A 175 -9.95 -14.49 0.09
CA ASP A 175 -9.57 -13.97 1.41
C ASP A 175 -10.17 -12.57 1.68
N PHE A 176 -10.70 -11.85 0.70
CA PHE A 176 -11.40 -10.57 0.92
C PHE A 176 -12.91 -10.73 0.72
N ARG A 177 -13.59 -11.33 1.72
CA ARG A 177 -15.03 -11.66 1.67
C ARG A 177 -15.90 -10.60 2.34
N SER A 178 -17.15 -10.49 1.91
CA SER A 178 -18.17 -9.59 2.47
C SER A 178 -18.38 -9.78 3.98
N ASN A 179 -18.39 -11.04 4.44
CA ASN A 179 -18.71 -11.45 5.80
C ASN A 179 -17.50 -11.77 6.71
N GLN A 180 -16.26 -11.54 6.25
CA GLN A 180 -15.03 -11.80 7.01
C GLN A 180 -14.11 -10.58 7.04
N MET A 181 -13.14 -10.49 7.96
CA MET A 181 -12.09 -9.44 7.95
C MET A 181 -12.62 -8.00 8.08
N ARG A 182 -13.27 -7.67 9.21
CA ARG A 182 -13.86 -6.34 9.46
C ARG A 182 -12.87 -5.17 9.43
N SER A 183 -11.59 -5.43 9.72
CA SER A 183 -10.55 -4.39 9.81
C SER A 183 -10.03 -3.95 8.44
N LEU A 184 -10.05 -4.82 7.42
CA LEU A 184 -9.61 -4.50 6.07
C LEU A 184 -10.84 -4.27 5.19
N ARG A 185 -11.01 -3.06 4.66
CA ARG A 185 -12.15 -2.65 3.81
C ARG A 185 -11.75 -2.30 2.37
N ARG A 186 -10.46 -2.18 2.08
CA ARG A 186 -9.97 -1.90 0.73
C ARG A 186 -8.74 -2.73 0.42
N VAL A 187 -8.70 -3.30 -0.78
CA VAL A 187 -7.51 -3.95 -1.35
C VAL A 187 -7.28 -3.34 -2.73
N ALA A 188 -6.11 -2.74 -2.94
CA ALA A 188 -5.72 -2.20 -4.23
C ALA A 188 -4.38 -2.79 -4.67
N ILE A 189 -4.25 -3.06 -5.96
CA ILE A 189 -3.00 -3.51 -6.59
C ILE A 189 -2.59 -2.42 -7.59
N TYR A 190 -1.38 -1.91 -7.42
CA TYR A 190 -0.77 -0.92 -8.29
C TYR A 190 0.40 -1.56 -9.07
N GLY A 191 0.51 -1.24 -10.35
CA GLY A 191 1.60 -1.60 -11.23
C GLY A 191 2.35 -0.35 -11.67
N ASN A 192 3.65 -0.26 -11.36
CA ASN A 192 4.47 0.93 -11.67
C ASN A 192 3.77 2.25 -11.28
N GLY A 193 3.16 2.28 -10.09
CA GLY A 193 2.46 3.43 -9.55
C GLY A 193 1.04 3.69 -10.10
N GLU A 194 0.57 2.93 -11.10
CA GLU A 194 -0.79 3.02 -11.67
C GLU A 194 -1.72 1.97 -11.06
N LEU A 195 -2.99 2.30 -10.87
CA LEU A 195 -3.96 1.36 -10.31
C LEU A 195 -4.27 0.29 -11.37
N LEU A 196 -4.10 -0.98 -11.01
CA LEU A 196 -4.47 -2.11 -11.88
C LEU A 196 -5.82 -2.69 -11.50
N VAL A 197 -6.06 -2.87 -10.20
CA VAL A 197 -7.34 -3.38 -9.71
C VAL A 197 -7.59 -2.94 -8.27
N GLU A 198 -8.86 -2.68 -7.95
CA GLU A 198 -9.31 -2.30 -6.62
C GLU A 198 -10.57 -3.06 -6.21
N PHE A 199 -10.61 -3.44 -4.93
CA PHE A 199 -11.76 -4.04 -4.27
C PHE A 199 -12.08 -3.22 -3.02
N ILE A 200 -13.27 -2.64 -2.98
CA ILE A 200 -13.78 -1.89 -1.83
C ILE A 200 -14.95 -2.67 -1.23
N ARG A 201 -14.91 -2.85 0.09
CA ARG A 201 -16.04 -3.36 0.84
C ARG A 201 -16.78 -2.21 1.51
N THR A 202 -18.03 -2.04 1.11
CA THR A 202 -18.93 -1.02 1.61
C THR A 202 -19.41 -1.34 3.03
N GLU A 203 -20.08 -0.37 3.65
CA GLU A 203 -20.64 -0.52 5.01
C GLU A 203 -21.76 -1.55 5.08
N ASP A 204 -22.51 -1.74 4.00
CA ASP A 204 -23.53 -2.77 3.83
C ASP A 204 -22.96 -4.13 3.37
N HIS A 205 -21.64 -4.30 3.48
CA HIS A 205 -20.92 -5.53 3.19
C HIS A 205 -20.92 -5.97 1.71
N GLN A 206 -21.28 -5.09 0.78
CA GLN A 206 -21.08 -5.36 -0.64
C GLN A 206 -19.62 -5.18 -1.04
N ILE A 207 -19.20 -5.87 -2.11
CA ILE A 207 -17.86 -5.71 -2.68
C ILE A 207 -18.01 -5.05 -4.04
N ILE A 208 -17.45 -3.84 -4.16
CA ILE A 208 -17.30 -3.12 -5.42
C ILE A 208 -15.92 -3.47 -5.97
N LYS A 209 -15.88 -3.84 -7.26
CA LYS A 209 -14.63 -4.14 -7.98
C LYS A 209 -14.41 -3.05 -9.03
N THR A 210 -13.19 -2.57 -9.13
CA THR A 210 -12.79 -1.58 -10.15
C THR A 210 -11.59 -2.14 -10.90
N PHE A 211 -11.71 -2.22 -12.23
CA PHE A 211 -10.61 -2.49 -13.16
C PHE A 211 -10.50 -1.24 -14.05
N PRO A 212 -9.52 -0.36 -13.81
CA PRO A 212 -9.34 0.83 -14.63
C PRO A 212 -9.13 0.46 -16.10
N GLU A 213 -9.65 1.30 -17.00
CA GLU A 213 -9.41 1.20 -18.45
C GLU A 213 -7.97 1.52 -18.83
#